data_AF-A0A9E1MM18-F1
#
_entry.id   AF-A0A9E1MM18-F1
#
_cell.length_a   1.000
_cell.length_b   1.000
_cell.length_c   1.000
_cell.angle_alpha   90.00
_cell.angle_beta   90.00
_cell.angle_gamma   90.00
#
_symmetry.space_group_name_H-M   'P 1'
#
loop_
_entity.id
_entity.type
_entity.pdbx_description
1 polymer ?
#
loop_
_entity_poly.entity_id
_entity_poly.type
_entity_poly.pdbx_seq_one_letter_code
_entity_poly.pdbx_strand_id
1 'polypeptide(L)'
;DEFKRMLADCEAGKIDIILTKSISRFARNTVDLLETVRHLKDLGVEVRFEKERIRSMDGDGELMLTILASFAQEESRSISDNVKWGIRKRMQNGIPNGHFRIYGYRWEGDELVIVPEEAEVVKRIFRNFLDGKSRLETERELADEGITTRDGCRWGDSNIKVVLTNVTYTGNLLLQKEFISDPISKQRKKNRGELPQYYVEDTHPAIIDKATFDFVQEEMARRRELGALANKSLNTSCFTGKIKCPYCGQSYMHNKRTDRGYMEFWNCGSKKKKKKGAGCPVGGTINHKNMVKVCTEVLGLDEFDEAIFLEKVNHIDVSERYTLEFHMTDGRVITKDCPNTGHRDCWTPERRAEVSAKRRKNGTNPIGASCFTGRIKCVSCGCNFRKATRNCKDGSKVSHWRCAEHNGCDAPSLREDLLEQMAAEVLGLDAFDAAVFREQIDRVEVLSSSDLCFYFKDGRTASREWVPPERVGRPWTEEQRTKFKESIKGAYTSERRRQMSEHMKQLRKERGDKWRREK
;
A
#
# COMPACT_ATOMS: atom_id res chain seq x y z
N ASP A 1 -2.14 65.16 30.34
CA ASP A 1 -2.93 66.40 30.47
C ASP A 1 -4.30 66.29 29.82
N GLU A 2 -4.41 65.89 28.56
CA GLU A 2 -5.70 65.68 27.86
C GLU A 2 -6.63 64.62 28.50
N PHE A 3 -6.08 63.48 28.95
CA PHE A 3 -6.89 62.45 29.64
C PHE A 3 -7.52 62.95 30.94
N LYS A 4 -6.78 63.76 31.71
CA LYS A 4 -7.31 64.36 32.96
C LYS A 4 -8.40 65.38 32.68
N ARG A 5 -8.25 66.16 31.60
CA ARG A 5 -9.28 67.11 31.15
C ARG A 5 -10.58 66.39 30.80
N MET A 6 -10.49 65.29 30.04
CA MET A 6 -11.64 64.45 29.70
C MET A 6 -12.36 63.93 30.95
N LEU A 7 -11.62 63.44 31.96
CA LEU A 7 -12.23 62.97 33.21
C LEU A 7 -12.96 64.10 33.97
N ALA A 8 -12.38 65.30 34.03
CA ALA A 8 -13.03 66.45 34.67
C ALA A 8 -14.31 66.88 33.93
N ASP A 9 -14.35 66.78 32.60
CA ASP A 9 -15.56 67.05 31.81
C ASP A 9 -16.64 65.97 32.02
N CYS A 10 -16.25 64.71 32.26
CA CYS A 10 -17.17 63.64 32.70
C CYS A 10 -17.76 63.93 34.09
N GLU A 11 -16.94 64.33 35.05
CA GLU A 11 -17.38 64.72 36.41
C GLU A 11 -18.31 65.94 36.40
N ALA A 12 -18.10 66.86 35.46
CA ALA A 12 -18.97 68.00 35.23
C ALA A 12 -20.27 67.67 34.44
N GLY A 13 -20.50 66.40 34.08
CA GLY A 13 -21.68 65.94 33.36
C GLY A 13 -21.76 66.41 31.90
N LYS A 14 -20.64 66.77 31.28
CA LYS A 14 -20.59 67.22 29.87
C LYS A 14 -20.41 66.07 28.87
N ILE A 15 -20.04 64.88 29.36
CA ILE A 15 -19.68 63.71 28.54
C ILE A 15 -20.39 62.49 29.13
N ASP A 16 -21.25 61.88 28.34
CA ASP A 16 -21.98 60.66 28.72
C ASP A 16 -21.33 59.38 28.16
N ILE A 17 -20.48 59.50 27.13
CA ILE A 17 -19.84 58.35 26.45
C ILE A 17 -18.39 58.69 26.09
N ILE A 18 -17.47 57.78 26.43
CA ILE A 18 -16.08 57.79 25.99
C ILE A 18 -15.84 56.65 25.00
N LEU A 19 -15.40 57.00 23.78
CA LEU A 19 -15.01 56.03 22.75
C LEU A 19 -13.49 55.94 22.68
N THR A 20 -12.95 54.72 22.82
CA THR A 20 -11.50 54.49 22.69
C THR A 20 -11.20 53.29 21.81
N LYS A 21 -10.07 53.37 21.10
CA LYS A 21 -9.64 52.33 20.16
C LYS A 21 -9.36 51.00 20.85
N SER A 22 -8.71 51.03 22.01
CA SER A 22 -8.36 49.84 22.77
C SER A 22 -8.11 50.14 24.24
N ILE A 23 -8.18 49.11 25.08
CA ILE A 23 -7.87 49.21 26.52
C ILE A 23 -6.49 49.83 26.77
N SER A 24 -5.47 49.39 26.04
CA SER A 24 -4.09 49.89 26.18
C SER A 24 -3.90 51.37 25.83
N ARG A 25 -4.88 52.00 25.18
CA ARG A 25 -4.89 53.45 24.89
C ARG A 25 -5.56 54.26 25.98
N PHE A 26 -6.38 53.62 26.80
CA PHE A 26 -7.13 54.25 27.87
C PHE A 26 -6.32 54.33 29.17
N ALA A 27 -5.59 53.26 29.52
CA ALA A 27 -4.80 53.21 30.74
C ALA A 27 -3.52 52.38 30.58
N ARG A 28 -2.53 52.66 31.44
CA ARG A 28 -1.20 52.01 31.40
C ARG A 28 -1.04 50.85 32.39
N ASN A 29 -1.84 50.81 33.46
CA ASN A 29 -1.85 49.74 34.45
C ASN A 29 -3.30 49.21 34.63
N THR A 30 -3.44 48.03 35.22
CA THR A 30 -4.76 47.39 35.46
C THR A 30 -5.57 48.06 36.56
N VAL A 31 -4.89 48.56 37.59
CA VAL A 31 -5.53 49.15 38.77
C VAL A 31 -6.18 50.49 38.42
N ASP A 32 -5.44 51.43 37.83
CA ASP A 32 -5.97 52.75 37.45
C ASP A 32 -7.04 52.60 36.37
N LEU A 33 -6.90 51.63 35.45
CA LEU A 33 -7.92 51.32 34.46
C LEU A 33 -9.25 50.93 35.12
N LEU A 34 -9.17 49.98 36.05
CA LEU A 34 -10.32 49.42 36.75
C LEU A 34 -10.99 50.46 37.64
N GLU A 35 -10.19 51.24 38.37
CA GLU A 35 -10.66 52.36 39.20
C GLU A 35 -11.32 53.44 38.35
N THR A 36 -10.68 53.85 37.25
CA THR A 36 -11.22 54.90 36.36
C THR A 36 -12.51 54.46 35.69
N VAL A 37 -12.60 53.21 35.20
CA VAL A 37 -13.81 52.69 34.57
C VAL A 37 -14.95 52.55 35.59
N ARG A 38 -14.66 52.16 36.84
CA ARG A 38 -15.67 52.14 37.92
C ARG A 38 -16.15 53.54 38.28
N HIS A 39 -15.23 54.48 38.47
CA HIS A 39 -15.56 55.88 38.78
C HIS A 39 -16.45 56.51 37.69
N LEU A 40 -16.08 56.35 36.42
CA LEU A 40 -16.87 56.84 35.30
C LEU A 40 -18.25 56.18 35.23
N LYS A 41 -18.33 54.88 35.52
CA LYS A 41 -19.60 54.17 35.59
C LYS A 41 -20.50 54.69 36.72
N ASP A 42 -19.94 54.96 37.89
CA ASP A 42 -20.68 55.53 39.03
C ASP A 42 -21.23 56.93 38.71
N LEU A 43 -20.56 57.67 37.82
CA LEU A 43 -21.01 58.94 37.26
C LEU A 43 -22.03 58.78 36.10
N GLY A 44 -22.36 57.55 35.68
CA GLY A 44 -23.26 57.27 34.57
C GLY A 44 -22.62 57.36 33.17
N VAL A 45 -21.29 57.46 33.09
CA VAL A 45 -20.54 57.60 31.84
C VAL A 45 -20.11 56.24 31.30
N GLU A 46 -20.49 55.93 30.06
CA GLU A 46 -20.12 54.66 29.41
C GLU A 46 -18.77 54.75 28.70
N VAL A 47 -17.88 53.79 28.94
CA VAL A 47 -16.63 53.62 28.19
C VAL A 47 -16.77 52.45 27.22
N ARG A 48 -16.55 52.70 25.93
CA ARG A 48 -16.59 51.69 24.87
C ARG A 48 -15.19 51.45 24.27
N PHE A 49 -14.77 50.20 24.29
CA PHE A 49 -13.51 49.74 23.71
C PHE A 49 -13.77 49.03 22.38
N GLU A 50 -13.43 49.70 21.28
CA GLU A 50 -13.75 49.23 19.92
C GLU A 50 -13.05 47.91 19.55
N LYS A 51 -11.74 47.80 19.85
CA LYS A 51 -10.95 46.60 19.51
C LYS A 51 -11.39 45.37 20.30
N GLU A 52 -11.67 45.55 21.59
CA GLU A 52 -12.06 44.45 22.47
C GLU A 52 -13.57 44.15 22.44
N ARG A 53 -14.38 45.03 21.83
CA ARG A 53 -15.86 44.95 21.76
C ARG A 53 -16.52 44.92 23.14
N ILE A 54 -16.02 45.78 24.02
CA ILE A 54 -16.41 45.84 25.43
C ILE A 54 -17.13 47.17 25.70
N ARG A 55 -18.23 47.10 26.46
CA ARG A 55 -19.01 48.26 26.94
C ARG A 55 -19.06 48.26 28.45
N SER A 56 -18.78 49.40 29.09
CA SER A 56 -18.64 49.44 30.55
C SER A 56 -19.94 49.31 31.35
N MET A 57 -21.08 49.46 30.68
CA MET A 57 -22.41 49.42 31.30
C MET A 57 -23.10 48.05 31.20
N ASP A 58 -22.54 47.12 30.42
CA ASP A 58 -23.09 45.76 30.31
C ASP A 58 -22.46 44.84 31.37
N GLY A 59 -23.27 44.22 32.23
CA GLY A 59 -22.88 43.06 33.05
C GLY A 59 -21.70 43.28 34.00
N ASP A 60 -21.92 43.99 35.10
CA ASP A 60 -21.00 44.49 36.14
C ASP A 60 -19.73 43.67 36.47
N GLY A 61 -19.75 42.34 36.37
CA GLY A 61 -18.57 41.48 36.58
C GLY A 61 -17.89 40.99 35.31
N GLU A 62 -18.63 40.80 34.21
CA GLU A 62 -18.13 40.23 32.95
C GLU A 62 -17.24 41.22 32.20
N LEU A 63 -17.62 42.50 32.18
CA LEU A 63 -16.77 43.60 31.74
C LEU A 63 -15.40 43.56 32.44
N MET A 64 -15.43 43.43 33.77
CA MET A 64 -14.24 43.54 34.59
C MET A 64 -13.28 42.38 34.34
N LEU A 65 -13.83 41.17 34.25
CA LEU A 65 -13.08 39.97 33.88
C LEU A 65 -12.50 40.09 32.47
N THR A 66 -13.24 40.64 31.52
CA THR A 66 -12.78 40.80 30.13
C THR A 66 -11.66 41.85 30.03
N ILE A 67 -11.75 42.94 30.78
CA ILE A 67 -10.69 43.96 30.86
C ILE A 67 -9.42 43.37 31.49
N LEU A 68 -9.53 42.69 32.63
CA LEU A 68 -8.39 42.06 33.31
C LEU A 68 -7.73 40.98 32.43
N ALA A 69 -8.54 40.16 31.75
CA ALA A 69 -8.05 39.15 30.82
C ALA A 69 -7.30 39.78 29.63
N SER A 70 -7.84 40.85 29.05
CA SER A 70 -7.23 41.56 27.93
C SER A 70 -5.88 42.17 28.30
N PHE A 71 -5.78 42.78 29.50
CA PHE A 71 -4.53 43.34 29.97
C PHE A 71 -3.49 42.25 30.27
N ALA A 72 -3.87 41.20 30.98
CA ALA A 72 -2.98 40.07 31.27
C ALA A 72 -2.43 39.43 29.97
N GLN A 73 -3.26 39.38 28.92
CA GLN A 73 -2.84 38.91 27.60
C GLN A 73 -1.83 39.86 26.92
N GLU A 74 -2.06 41.17 26.97
CA GLU A 74 -1.17 42.17 26.35
C GLU A 74 0.17 42.26 27.08
N GLU A 75 0.17 42.22 28.41
CA GLU A 75 1.40 42.18 29.22
C GLU A 75 2.21 40.92 28.94
N SER A 76 1.54 39.75 28.86
CA SER A 76 2.19 38.50 28.48
C SER A 76 2.83 38.57 27.09
N ARG A 77 2.18 39.24 26.13
CA ARG A 77 2.74 39.46 24.78
C ARG A 77 3.95 40.39 24.82
N SER A 78 3.84 41.53 25.50
CA SER A 78 4.91 42.52 25.66
C SER A 78 6.17 41.91 26.29
N ILE A 79 6.02 41.16 27.40
CA ILE A 79 7.14 40.44 28.04
C ILE A 79 7.77 39.45 27.06
N SER A 80 6.95 38.68 26.34
CA SER A 80 7.44 37.71 25.36
C SER A 80 8.24 38.38 24.24
N ASP A 81 7.78 39.51 23.73
CA ASP A 81 8.44 40.22 22.64
C ASP A 81 9.76 40.86 23.09
N ASN A 82 9.82 41.41 24.31
CA ASN A 82 11.05 41.90 24.91
C ASN A 82 12.09 40.79 25.12
N VAL A 83 11.66 39.63 25.63
CA VAL A 83 12.54 38.45 25.77
C VAL A 83 13.05 37.97 24.41
N LYS A 84 12.17 37.85 23.41
CA LYS A 84 12.55 37.48 22.04
C LYS A 84 13.53 38.47 21.44
N TRP A 85 13.33 39.77 21.65
CA TRP A 85 14.22 40.82 21.18
C TRP A 85 15.61 40.69 21.81
N GLY A 86 15.69 40.49 23.13
CA GLY A 86 16.96 40.26 23.84
C GLY A 86 17.70 39.01 23.35
N ILE A 87 16.98 37.90 23.16
CA ILE A 87 17.54 36.66 22.60
C ILE A 87 18.08 36.89 21.18
N ARG A 88 17.33 37.58 20.32
CA ARG A 88 17.77 37.90 18.95
C ARG A 88 19.00 38.79 18.96
N LYS A 89 19.06 39.78 19.85
CA LYS A 89 20.21 40.68 19.95
C LYS A 89 21.47 39.94 20.41
N ARG A 90 21.34 39.00 21.35
CA ARG A 90 22.44 38.09 21.72
C ARG A 90 22.92 37.27 20.54
N MET A 91 22.00 36.65 19.80
CA MET A 91 22.36 35.84 18.63
C MET A 91 23.01 36.67 17.51
N GLN A 92 22.59 37.92 17.32
CA GLN A 92 23.24 38.87 16.41
C GLN A 92 24.70 39.14 16.79
N ASN A 93 24.97 39.20 18.09
CA ASN A 93 26.32 39.38 18.63
C ASN A 93 27.11 38.04 18.71
N GLY A 94 26.60 36.97 18.10
CA GLY A 94 27.24 35.65 18.09
C GLY A 94 27.09 34.84 19.38
N ILE A 95 26.34 35.34 20.37
CA ILE A 95 26.18 34.69 21.68
C ILE A 95 24.98 33.73 21.63
N PRO A 96 25.17 32.41 21.82
CA PRO A 96 24.09 31.43 21.80
C PRO A 96 23.14 31.65 22.97
N ASN A 97 21.88 31.20 22.83
CA ASN A 97 20.90 31.32 23.91
C ASN A 97 20.98 30.12 24.87
N GLY A 98 21.88 30.21 25.84
CA GLY A 98 22.12 29.19 26.87
C GLY A 98 22.92 27.98 26.37
N HIS A 99 23.17 27.03 27.27
CA HIS A 99 23.97 25.84 27.00
C HIS A 99 23.12 24.74 26.34
N PHE A 100 23.56 24.28 25.18
CA PHE A 100 22.97 23.14 24.48
C PHE A 100 23.90 21.92 24.57
N ARG A 101 23.35 20.72 24.36
CA ARG A 101 24.10 19.47 24.44
C ARG A 101 24.51 19.02 23.04
N ILE A 102 25.80 18.81 22.83
CA ILE A 102 26.38 18.24 21.61
C ILE A 102 27.26 17.07 22.05
N TYR A 103 27.12 15.94 21.37
CA TYR A 103 28.03 14.81 21.57
C TYR A 103 29.42 15.19 21.07
N GLY A 104 30.51 14.84 21.77
CA GLY A 104 31.86 15.30 21.44
C GLY A 104 32.28 16.60 22.13
N TYR A 105 31.33 17.34 22.74
CA TYR A 105 31.62 18.61 23.40
C TYR A 105 30.99 18.75 24.80
N ARG A 106 31.58 19.60 25.64
CA ARG A 106 31.03 20.03 26.94
C ARG A 106 31.19 21.55 27.09
N TRP A 107 30.32 22.15 27.89
CA TRP A 107 30.45 23.56 28.26
C TRP A 107 31.36 23.67 29.46
N GLU A 108 32.43 24.46 29.33
CA GLU A 108 33.24 24.94 30.44
C GLU A 108 33.11 26.46 30.46
N GLY A 109 32.34 27.00 31.41
CA GLY A 109 31.90 28.39 31.36
C GLY A 109 31.07 28.66 30.10
N ASP A 110 31.49 29.64 29.30
CA ASP A 110 30.86 30.05 28.05
C ASP A 110 31.54 29.46 26.79
N GLU A 111 32.43 28.48 26.95
CA GLU A 111 33.16 27.85 25.83
C GLU A 111 32.84 26.36 25.67
N LEU A 112 32.85 25.88 24.42
CA LEU A 112 32.68 24.47 24.08
C LEU A 112 34.04 23.76 23.99
N VAL A 113 34.29 22.85 24.92
CA VAL A 113 35.53 22.06 25.00
C VAL A 113 35.30 20.66 24.46
N ILE A 114 36.28 20.14 23.72
CA ILE A 114 36.24 18.81 23.11
C ILE A 114 36.38 17.72 24.18
N VAL A 115 35.52 16.70 24.11
CA VAL A 115 35.69 15.44 24.85
C VAL A 115 36.38 14.44 23.93
N PRO A 116 37.65 14.06 24.17
CA PRO A 116 38.44 13.28 23.22
C PRO A 116 37.80 11.95 22.81
N GLU A 117 37.25 11.20 23.77
CA GLU A 117 36.63 9.87 23.50
C GLU A 117 35.39 9.98 22.61
N GLU A 118 34.50 10.93 22.91
CA GLU A 118 33.30 11.17 22.10
C GLU A 118 33.65 11.77 20.73
N ALA A 119 34.70 12.59 20.67
CA ALA A 119 35.17 13.18 19.42
C ALA A 119 35.70 12.14 18.44
N GLU A 120 36.33 11.06 18.90
CA GLU A 120 36.77 9.98 18.03
C GLU A 120 35.57 9.22 17.43
N VAL A 121 34.49 9.03 18.19
CA VAL A 121 33.24 8.46 17.66
C VAL A 121 32.63 9.38 16.60
N VAL A 122 32.65 10.70 16.79
CA VAL A 122 32.21 11.66 15.76
C VAL A 122 33.07 11.53 14.51
N LYS A 123 34.40 11.54 14.62
CA LYS A 123 35.32 11.36 13.48
C LYS A 123 35.06 10.05 12.75
N ARG A 124 34.81 8.96 13.49
CA ARG A 124 34.44 7.67 12.92
C ARG A 124 33.13 7.72 12.15
N ILE A 125 32.10 8.41 12.66
CA ILE A 125 30.82 8.58 11.94
C ILE A 125 31.04 9.26 10.58
N PHE A 126 31.86 10.32 10.54
CA PHE A 126 32.21 11.00 9.29
C PHE A 126 32.99 10.06 8.36
N ARG A 127 34.02 9.37 8.86
CA ARG A 127 34.82 8.41 8.09
C ARG A 127 33.97 7.30 7.49
N ASN A 128 33.14 6.64 8.30
CA ASN A 128 32.23 5.59 7.84
C ASN A 128 31.31 6.08 6.71
N PHE A 129 30.78 7.30 6.81
CA PHE A 129 29.93 7.86 5.76
C PHE A 129 30.69 8.07 4.44
N LEU A 130 31.91 8.59 4.52
CA LEU A 130 32.82 8.82 3.40
C LEU A 130 33.32 7.52 2.76
N ASP A 131 33.55 6.49 3.57
CA ASP A 131 33.85 5.11 3.12
C ASP A 131 32.65 4.44 2.42
N GLY A 132 31.53 5.15 2.29
CA GLY A 132 30.35 4.69 1.60
C GLY A 132 29.44 3.80 2.45
N LYS A 133 29.68 3.66 3.76
CA LYS A 133 28.76 2.95 4.64
C LYS A 133 27.46 3.74 4.79
N SER A 134 26.37 3.01 4.94
CA SER A 134 25.08 3.60 5.28
C SER A 134 25.06 3.98 6.76
N ARG A 135 24.19 4.93 7.10
CA ARG A 135 23.94 5.32 8.50
C ARG A 135 23.47 4.13 9.34
N LEU A 136 22.70 3.20 8.76
CA LEU A 136 22.27 1.97 9.42
C LEU A 136 23.40 0.97 9.66
N GLU A 137 24.39 0.88 8.77
CA GLU A 137 25.59 0.07 9.00
C GLU A 137 26.42 0.64 10.14
N THR A 138 26.62 1.97 10.14
CA THR A 138 27.31 2.65 11.27
C THR A 138 26.55 2.47 12.58
N GLU A 139 25.21 2.52 12.56
CA GLU A 139 24.36 2.25 13.72
C GLU A 139 24.60 0.85 14.30
N ARG A 140 24.73 -0.16 13.44
CA ARG A 140 24.98 -1.55 13.84
C ARG A 140 26.38 -1.71 14.42
N GLU A 141 27.40 -1.18 13.74
CA GLU A 141 28.78 -1.21 14.25
C GLU A 141 28.91 -0.60 15.64
N LEU A 142 28.33 0.59 15.85
CA LEU A 142 28.36 1.24 17.16
C LEU A 142 27.60 0.43 18.22
N ALA A 143 26.49 -0.21 17.85
CA ALA A 143 25.73 -1.05 18.77
C ALA A 143 26.46 -2.36 19.12
N ASP A 144 27.12 -3.00 18.15
CA ASP A 144 27.89 -4.24 18.34
C ASP A 144 29.09 -4.02 19.27
N GLU A 145 29.65 -2.81 19.27
CA GLU A 145 30.74 -2.39 20.16
C GLU A 145 30.27 -1.81 21.51
N GLY A 146 28.95 -1.71 21.73
CA GLY A 146 28.38 -1.15 22.97
C GLY A 146 28.53 0.37 23.11
N ILE A 147 28.85 1.09 22.02
CA ILE A 147 28.97 2.55 22.02
C ILE A 147 27.56 3.17 22.07
N THR A 148 27.31 4.01 23.06
CA THR A 148 26.02 4.68 23.26
C THR A 148 26.11 6.19 23.04
N THR A 149 24.95 6.83 22.94
CA THR A 149 24.88 8.30 22.97
C THR A 149 25.19 8.81 24.38
N ARG A 150 25.36 10.13 24.54
CA ARG A 150 25.63 10.76 25.84
C ARG A 150 24.67 10.35 26.97
N ASP A 151 23.39 10.13 26.64
CA ASP A 151 22.37 9.75 27.62
C ASP A 151 22.23 8.21 27.76
N GLY A 152 23.22 7.44 27.29
CA GLY A 152 23.22 5.96 27.37
C GLY A 152 22.26 5.27 26.40
N CYS A 153 21.71 5.99 25.42
CA CYS A 153 20.77 5.41 24.46
C CYS A 153 21.51 4.79 23.27
N ARG A 154 20.87 3.84 22.59
CA ARG A 154 21.36 3.30 21.31
C ARG A 154 21.41 4.41 20.25
N TRP A 155 22.46 4.41 19.44
CA TRP A 155 22.52 5.25 18.24
C TRP A 155 21.40 4.87 17.27
N GLY A 156 20.74 5.87 16.69
CA GLY A 156 19.77 5.68 15.61
C GLY A 156 20.19 6.42 14.33
N ASP A 157 19.68 5.97 13.19
CA ASP A 157 19.82 6.62 11.88
C ASP A 157 19.60 8.15 11.92
N SER A 158 18.64 8.61 12.72
CA SER A 158 18.34 10.03 12.95
C SER A 158 19.44 10.75 13.72
N ASN A 159 19.99 10.14 14.77
CA ASN A 159 21.10 10.70 15.54
C ASN A 159 22.36 10.83 14.67
N ILE A 160 22.69 9.80 13.90
CA ILE A 160 23.85 9.80 12.99
C ILE A 160 23.69 10.90 11.93
N LYS A 161 22.47 11.10 11.40
CA LYS A 161 22.19 12.22 10.49
C LYS A 161 22.40 13.58 11.15
N VAL A 162 21.95 13.74 12.40
CA VAL A 162 22.17 14.98 13.15
C VAL A 162 23.66 15.25 13.29
N VAL A 163 24.48 14.23 13.56
CA VAL A 163 25.94 14.38 13.62
C VAL A 163 26.51 14.87 12.28
N LEU A 164 26.18 14.19 11.17
CA LEU A 164 26.69 14.50 9.84
C LEU A 164 26.24 15.87 9.31
N THR A 165 25.13 16.43 9.80
CA THR A 165 24.57 17.71 9.31
C THR A 165 24.82 18.89 10.25
N ASN A 166 25.38 18.66 11.44
CA ASN A 166 25.55 19.73 12.41
C ASN A 166 26.88 20.47 12.20
N VAL A 167 26.79 21.72 11.74
CA VAL A 167 27.95 22.58 11.49
C VAL A 167 28.80 22.86 12.73
N THR A 168 28.26 22.64 13.94
CA THR A 168 29.01 22.77 15.20
C THR A 168 30.31 21.96 15.22
N TYR A 169 30.35 20.79 14.58
CA TYR A 169 31.58 19.99 14.55
C TYR A 169 32.75 20.63 13.78
N THR A 170 32.48 21.69 13.00
CA THR A 170 33.48 22.49 12.28
C THR A 170 34.04 23.66 13.07
N GLY A 171 33.68 23.80 14.35
CA GLY A 171 34.06 24.96 15.18
C GLY A 171 33.17 26.19 14.99
N ASN A 172 32.14 26.08 14.14
CA ASN A 172 31.24 27.18 13.78
C ASN A 172 29.85 27.00 14.38
N LEU A 173 29.13 28.09 14.67
CA LEU A 173 27.76 28.04 15.17
C LEU A 173 26.77 28.67 14.20
N LEU A 174 25.64 27.98 14.01
CA LEU A 174 24.47 28.54 13.35
C LEU A 174 23.38 28.81 14.38
N LEU A 175 23.08 30.09 14.62
CA LEU A 175 22.11 30.55 15.61
C LEU A 175 20.74 30.82 14.96
N GLN A 176 19.71 30.90 15.79
CA GLN A 176 18.32 31.13 15.37
C GLN A 176 17.75 30.06 14.40
N LYS A 177 18.14 28.79 14.58
CA LYS A 177 17.58 27.64 13.85
C LYS A 177 16.08 27.42 14.12
N GLU A 178 15.60 27.91 15.26
CA GLU A 178 14.21 27.80 15.71
C GLU A 178 13.77 29.10 16.39
N PHE A 179 12.47 29.37 16.40
CA PHE A 179 11.87 30.51 17.10
C PHE A 179 10.49 30.16 17.64
N ILE A 180 9.99 30.97 18.58
CA ILE A 180 8.62 30.85 19.11
C ILE A 180 7.70 31.74 18.28
N SER A 181 6.73 31.15 17.60
CA SER A 181 5.79 31.88 16.73
C SER A 181 4.73 32.63 17.53
N ASP A 182 4.19 32.01 18.57
CA ASP A 182 3.12 32.58 19.39
C ASP A 182 3.54 32.64 20.87
N PRO A 183 3.52 33.84 21.50
CA PRO A 183 3.75 34.03 22.93
C PRO A 183 2.94 33.13 23.86
N ILE A 184 1.71 32.79 23.47
CA ILE A 184 0.73 32.11 24.34
C ILE A 184 0.95 30.60 24.29
N SER A 185 0.88 30.01 23.10
CA SER A 185 1.10 28.56 22.94
C SER A 185 2.56 28.14 23.13
N LYS A 186 3.51 29.09 23.09
CA LYS A 186 4.97 28.88 23.21
C LYS A 186 5.51 27.81 22.26
N GLN A 187 4.81 27.57 21.15
CA GLN A 187 5.19 26.56 20.18
C GLN A 187 6.49 26.97 19.49
N ARG A 188 7.47 26.06 19.54
CA ARG A 188 8.74 26.19 18.81
C ARG A 188 8.54 25.77 17.36
N LYS A 189 8.98 26.63 16.45
CA LYS A 189 8.96 26.39 15.01
C LYS A 189 10.38 26.49 14.46
N LYS A 190 10.71 25.59 13.54
CA LYS A 190 11.98 25.68 12.79
C LYS A 190 11.96 26.91 11.89
N ASN A 191 13.07 27.64 11.89
CA ASN A 191 13.28 28.78 11.03
C ASN A 191 13.68 28.31 9.62
N ARG A 192 12.83 28.59 8.63
CA ARG A 192 13.02 28.29 7.21
C ARG A 192 13.20 29.58 6.39
N GLY A 193 13.59 30.68 7.04
CA GLY A 193 13.75 32.00 6.43
C GLY A 193 12.76 33.04 6.94
N GLU A 194 11.86 32.69 7.87
CA GLU A 194 10.97 33.68 8.49
C GLU A 194 11.72 34.72 9.34
N LEU A 195 12.90 34.37 9.84
CA LEU A 195 13.79 35.27 10.57
C LEU A 195 15.24 35.07 10.12
N PRO A 196 16.13 36.07 10.29
CA PRO A 196 17.56 35.90 10.03
C PRO A 196 18.15 34.74 10.83
N GLN A 197 19.04 33.98 10.20
CA GLN A 197 19.93 33.04 10.88
C GLN A 197 21.33 33.64 10.91
N TYR A 198 22.02 33.49 12.04
CA TYR A 198 23.36 34.06 12.21
C TYR A 198 24.37 32.94 12.19
N TYR A 199 25.28 32.98 11.22
CA TYR A 199 26.43 32.09 11.14
C TYR A 199 27.61 32.78 11.81
N VAL A 200 28.21 32.12 12.80
CA VAL A 200 29.31 32.65 13.62
C VAL A 200 30.49 31.71 13.45
N GLU A 201 31.60 32.24 12.96
CA GLU A 201 32.81 31.49 12.65
C GLU A 201 33.71 31.35 13.87
N ASP A 202 34.52 30.28 13.89
CA ASP A 202 35.63 30.07 14.84
C ASP A 202 35.28 30.26 16.32
N THR A 203 34.09 29.80 16.69
CA THR A 203 33.55 29.93 18.05
C THR A 203 34.17 28.97 19.06
N HIS A 204 34.66 27.82 18.62
CA HIS A 204 35.22 26.77 19.48
C HIS A 204 36.10 25.79 18.67
N PRO A 205 36.93 24.95 19.32
CA PRO A 205 37.78 24.00 18.62
C PRO A 205 36.99 23.01 17.73
N ALA A 206 37.40 22.87 16.48
CA ALA A 206 36.77 21.96 15.52
C ALA A 206 37.15 20.49 15.78
N ILE A 207 36.18 19.58 15.69
CA ILE A 207 36.42 18.12 15.67
C ILE A 207 36.68 17.64 14.24
N ILE A 208 36.00 18.25 13.26
CA ILE A 208 36.08 17.96 11.82
C ILE A 208 36.42 19.25 11.10
N ASP A 209 37.33 19.22 10.14
CA ASP A 209 37.62 20.41 9.33
C ASP A 209 36.46 20.76 8.39
N LYS A 210 36.41 22.03 7.99
CA LYS A 210 35.32 22.56 7.16
C LYS A 210 35.23 21.86 5.80
N ALA A 211 36.35 21.51 5.17
CA ALA A 211 36.39 20.86 3.86
C ALA A 211 35.79 19.44 3.92
N THR A 212 36.15 18.65 4.93
CA THR A 212 35.55 17.32 5.17
C THR A 212 34.04 17.43 5.37
N PHE A 213 33.58 18.40 6.16
CA PHE A 213 32.14 18.61 6.39
C PHE A 213 31.39 18.97 5.11
N ASP A 214 31.94 19.89 4.31
CA ASP A 214 31.33 20.35 3.06
C ASP A 214 31.26 19.20 2.05
N PHE A 215 32.32 18.40 1.92
CA PHE A 215 32.32 17.19 1.09
C PHE A 215 31.25 16.18 1.53
N VAL A 216 31.04 15.99 2.83
CA VAL A 216 29.93 15.17 3.35
C VAL A 216 28.57 15.73 2.93
N GLN A 217 28.37 17.05 2.98
CA GLN A 217 27.10 17.66 2.56
C GLN A 217 26.85 17.46 1.05
N GLU A 218 27.88 17.62 0.23
CA GLU A 218 27.82 17.36 -1.22
C GLU A 218 27.49 15.89 -1.50
N GLU A 219 28.14 14.95 -0.82
CA GLU A 219 27.86 13.52 -0.96
C GLU A 219 26.43 13.17 -0.48
N MET A 220 25.93 13.81 0.58
CA MET A 220 24.53 13.68 1.00
C MET A 220 23.56 14.22 -0.04
N ALA A 221 23.88 15.34 -0.70
CA ALA A 221 23.08 15.90 -1.79
C ALA A 221 23.07 14.97 -3.01
N ARG A 222 24.23 14.49 -3.43
CA ARG A 222 24.38 13.51 -4.53
C ARG A 222 23.59 12.22 -4.26
N ARG A 223 23.70 11.64 -3.06
CA ARG A 223 22.91 10.45 -2.67
C ARG A 223 21.40 10.72 -2.68
N ARG A 224 20.98 11.94 -2.33
CA ARG A 224 19.57 12.34 -2.36
C ARG A 224 19.05 12.43 -3.80
N GLU A 225 19.84 12.98 -4.71
CA GLU A 225 19.51 13.06 -6.14
C GLU A 225 19.40 11.68 -6.79
N LEU A 226 20.33 10.77 -6.47
CA LEU A 226 20.27 9.37 -6.90
C LEU A 226 19.06 8.60 -6.34
N GLY A 227 18.51 9.04 -5.21
CA GLY A 227 17.31 8.49 -4.61
C GLY A 227 17.43 6.99 -4.30
N ALA A 228 16.63 6.15 -4.98
CA ALA A 228 16.65 4.71 -4.77
C ALA A 228 17.97 4.05 -5.19
N LEU A 229 18.69 4.63 -6.16
CA LEU A 229 19.99 4.11 -6.64
C LEU A 229 21.09 4.25 -5.59
N ALA A 230 21.01 5.24 -4.70
CA ALA A 230 21.97 5.40 -3.60
C ALA A 230 21.78 4.39 -2.47
N ASN A 231 20.66 3.65 -2.46
CA ASN A 231 20.39 2.69 -1.39
C ASN A 231 20.90 1.30 -1.76
N LYS A 232 22.08 0.95 -1.24
CA LYS A 232 22.74 -0.35 -1.43
C LYS A 232 21.89 -1.56 -1.00
N SER A 233 20.93 -1.37 -0.09
CA SER A 233 20.04 -2.46 0.36
C SER A 233 18.93 -2.81 -0.64
N LEU A 234 18.67 -1.92 -1.60
CA LEU A 234 17.68 -2.17 -2.64
C LEU A 234 18.32 -2.94 -3.79
N ASN A 235 17.56 -3.87 -4.35
CA ASN A 235 17.94 -4.55 -5.58
C ASN A 235 17.72 -3.60 -6.77
N THR A 236 18.70 -2.75 -7.04
CA THR A 236 18.62 -1.73 -8.08
C THR A 236 19.03 -2.27 -9.45
N SER A 237 18.63 -1.58 -10.51
CA SER A 237 19.00 -1.82 -11.92
C SER A 237 18.83 -0.49 -12.68
N CYS A 238 19.21 -0.44 -13.95
CA CYS A 238 19.01 0.74 -14.82
C CYS A 238 17.54 1.24 -14.86
N PHE A 239 16.57 0.35 -14.63
CA PHE A 239 15.14 0.68 -14.59
C PHE A 239 14.67 1.29 -13.24
N THR A 240 15.50 1.22 -12.20
CA THR A 240 15.13 1.68 -10.86
C THR A 240 14.92 3.19 -10.84
N GLY A 241 13.71 3.61 -10.46
CA GLY A 241 13.34 5.03 -10.45
C GLY A 241 12.90 5.59 -11.81
N LYS A 242 13.13 4.86 -12.91
CA LYS A 242 12.67 5.20 -14.27
C LYS A 242 11.24 4.76 -14.55
N ILE A 243 10.80 3.63 -14.00
CA ILE A 243 9.43 3.13 -14.17
C ILE A 243 8.50 3.81 -13.16
N LYS A 244 7.52 4.57 -13.64
CA LYS A 244 6.57 5.38 -12.88
C LYS A 244 5.14 4.92 -13.12
N CYS A 245 4.31 5.15 -12.11
CA CYS A 245 2.87 4.94 -12.20
C CYS A 245 2.18 6.31 -12.31
N PRO A 246 1.57 6.67 -13.46
CA PRO A 246 0.91 7.96 -13.63
C PRO A 246 -0.27 8.15 -12.66
N TYR A 247 -0.91 7.07 -12.22
CA TYR A 247 -2.07 7.15 -11.31
C TYR A 247 -1.71 7.43 -9.85
N CYS A 248 -0.59 6.92 -9.35
CA CYS A 248 -0.22 7.07 -7.94
C CYS A 248 1.07 7.86 -7.71
N GLY A 249 1.77 8.24 -8.78
CA GLY A 249 3.04 8.97 -8.75
C GLY A 249 4.21 8.20 -8.11
N GLN A 250 4.02 6.94 -7.69
CA GLN A 250 5.08 6.12 -7.11
C GLN A 250 5.85 5.38 -8.20
N SER A 251 7.15 5.19 -8.00
CA SER A 251 7.97 4.33 -8.85
C SER A 251 7.64 2.85 -8.65
N TYR A 252 7.82 2.05 -9.69
CA TYR A 252 7.80 0.58 -9.57
C TYR A 252 9.07 0.10 -8.85
N MET A 253 8.91 -0.91 -8.00
CA MET A 253 9.99 -1.52 -7.22
C MET A 253 10.38 -2.87 -7.81
N HIS A 254 11.69 -3.09 -7.93
CA HIS A 254 12.25 -4.38 -8.31
C HIS A 254 12.18 -5.36 -7.14
N ASN A 255 11.64 -6.55 -7.36
CA ASN A 255 11.56 -7.61 -6.35
C ASN A 255 12.03 -8.93 -6.96
N LYS A 256 12.66 -9.74 -6.11
CA LYS A 256 13.07 -11.11 -6.39
C LYS A 256 12.18 -12.07 -5.60
N ARG A 257 11.76 -13.17 -6.21
CA ARG A 257 11.06 -14.28 -5.55
C ARG A 257 11.86 -15.57 -5.72
N THR A 258 12.07 -16.28 -4.62
CA THR A 258 12.87 -17.53 -4.56
C THR A 258 12.10 -18.72 -3.97
N ASP A 259 10.95 -18.51 -3.32
CA ASP A 259 10.18 -19.53 -2.59
C ASP A 259 9.58 -20.65 -3.47
N ARG A 260 9.21 -20.33 -4.71
CA ARG A 260 8.59 -21.28 -5.67
C ARG A 260 9.27 -21.24 -7.04
N GLY A 261 10.58 -20.98 -7.03
CA GLY A 261 11.42 -20.76 -8.20
C GLY A 261 11.80 -19.29 -8.38
N TYR A 262 12.97 -19.08 -9.00
CA TYR A 262 13.56 -17.76 -9.21
C TYR A 262 12.76 -16.94 -10.23
N MET A 263 12.27 -15.78 -9.81
CA MET A 263 11.59 -14.82 -10.69
C MET A 263 11.87 -13.38 -10.24
N GLU A 264 12.21 -12.53 -11.20
CA GLU A 264 12.37 -11.10 -11.03
C GLU A 264 11.19 -10.34 -11.62
N PHE A 265 10.66 -9.38 -10.86
CA PHE A 265 9.51 -8.62 -11.29
C PHE A 265 9.43 -7.23 -10.65
N TRP A 266 8.66 -6.37 -11.33
CA TRP A 266 8.38 -5.00 -10.94
C TRP A 266 6.94 -4.88 -10.46
N ASN A 267 6.77 -4.30 -9.28
CA ASN A 267 5.46 -3.99 -8.70
C ASN A 267 5.37 -2.51 -8.36
N CYS A 268 4.20 -1.93 -8.57
CA CYS A 268 3.92 -0.57 -8.14
C CYS A 268 4.19 -0.38 -6.63
N GLY A 269 4.87 0.72 -6.28
CA GLY A 269 5.23 1.09 -4.89
C GLY A 269 4.04 1.11 -3.93
N SER A 270 2.84 1.42 -4.42
CA SER A 270 1.61 1.43 -3.63
C SER A 270 1.22 0.05 -3.08
N LYS A 271 1.70 -1.06 -3.67
CA LYS A 271 1.32 -2.42 -3.27
C LYS A 271 1.85 -2.81 -1.88
N LYS A 272 3.01 -2.29 -1.47
CA LYS A 272 3.57 -2.52 -0.11
C LYS A 272 2.89 -1.64 0.95
N LYS A 273 2.48 -0.43 0.58
CA LYS A 273 1.72 0.46 1.45
C LYS A 273 0.25 0.05 1.41
N LYS A 274 -0.17 -0.92 2.23
CA LYS A 274 -1.60 -1.19 2.51
C LYS A 274 -2.25 0.07 3.13
N LYS A 275 -2.45 1.15 2.38
CA LYS A 275 -3.42 2.17 2.77
C LYS A 275 -4.80 1.54 2.58
N LYS A 276 -5.58 1.48 3.67
CA LYS A 276 -7.00 1.11 3.64
C LYS A 276 -7.68 1.91 2.51
N GLY A 277 -8.18 1.23 1.48
CA GLY A 277 -9.17 1.77 0.54
C GLY A 277 -8.73 2.24 -0.85
N ALA A 278 -7.43 2.28 -1.22
CA ALA A 278 -7.05 2.71 -2.57
C ALA A 278 -5.76 2.03 -3.06
N GLY A 279 -5.90 0.81 -3.59
CA GLY A 279 -4.85 0.23 -4.42
C GLY A 279 -4.77 0.96 -5.76
N CYS A 280 -3.57 1.10 -6.35
CA CYS A 280 -3.43 1.62 -7.70
C CYS A 280 -4.31 0.80 -8.69
N PRO A 281 -5.17 1.44 -9.52
CA PRO A 281 -6.11 0.74 -10.40
C PRO A 281 -5.41 -0.05 -11.51
N VAL A 282 -4.26 0.43 -11.99
CA VAL A 282 -3.42 -0.24 -13.00
C VAL A 282 -3.04 -1.64 -12.52
N GLY A 283 -2.60 -1.74 -11.25
CA GLY A 283 -2.14 -2.99 -10.67
C GLY A 283 -1.10 -3.68 -11.58
N GLY A 284 -1.05 -5.00 -11.53
CA GLY A 284 -0.18 -5.79 -12.40
C GLY A 284 1.27 -5.91 -11.92
N THR A 285 1.88 -7.01 -12.32
CA THR A 285 3.28 -7.33 -12.08
C THR A 285 3.96 -7.38 -13.44
N ILE A 286 5.02 -6.60 -13.63
CA ILE A 286 5.79 -6.63 -14.88
C ILE A 286 6.99 -7.56 -14.68
N ASN A 287 7.13 -8.58 -15.51
CA ASN A 287 8.28 -9.48 -15.46
C ASN A 287 9.54 -8.74 -15.92
N HIS A 288 10.65 -8.86 -15.18
CA HIS A 288 11.92 -8.21 -15.54
C HIS A 288 12.39 -8.62 -16.94
N LYS A 289 12.27 -9.90 -17.31
CA LYS A 289 12.66 -10.38 -18.66
C LYS A 289 11.83 -9.74 -19.78
N ASN A 290 10.54 -9.51 -19.53
CA ASN A 290 9.67 -8.88 -20.52
C ASN A 290 9.99 -7.39 -20.63
N MET A 291 10.33 -6.74 -19.52
CA MET A 291 10.79 -5.36 -19.52
C MET A 291 12.04 -5.19 -20.39
N VAL A 292 13.06 -6.03 -20.20
CA VAL A 292 14.30 -6.01 -21.00
C VAL A 292 14.00 -6.19 -22.50
N LYS A 293 13.15 -7.17 -22.85
CA LYS A 293 12.75 -7.41 -24.25
C LYS A 293 12.07 -6.19 -24.88
N VAL A 294 11.07 -5.61 -24.21
CA VAL A 294 10.35 -4.44 -24.73
C VAL A 294 11.28 -3.24 -24.85
N CYS A 295 12.19 -3.04 -23.89
CA CYS A 295 13.19 -1.97 -23.98
C CYS A 295 14.15 -2.17 -25.16
N THR A 296 14.59 -3.41 -25.40
CA THR A 296 15.46 -3.77 -26.54
C THR A 296 14.78 -3.46 -27.87
N GLU A 297 13.50 -3.82 -28.01
CA GLU A 297 12.69 -3.53 -29.19
C GLU A 297 12.47 -2.03 -29.40
N VAL A 298 12.20 -1.27 -28.33
CA VAL A 298 12.01 0.20 -28.40
C VAL A 298 13.31 0.92 -28.77
N LEU A 299 14.45 0.44 -28.27
CA LEU A 299 15.76 1.02 -28.59
C LEU A 299 16.29 0.57 -29.97
N GLY A 300 15.67 -0.42 -30.59
CA GLY A 300 16.09 -0.99 -31.87
C GLY A 300 17.46 -1.67 -31.81
N LEU A 301 17.78 -2.30 -30.66
CA LEU A 301 19.05 -2.98 -30.43
C LEU A 301 18.88 -4.50 -30.59
N ASP A 302 19.96 -5.21 -30.92
CA ASP A 302 19.97 -6.68 -30.93
C ASP A 302 20.05 -7.26 -29.51
N GLU A 303 20.78 -6.58 -28.62
CA GLU A 303 20.89 -6.89 -27.19
C GLU A 303 20.65 -5.64 -26.35
N PHE A 304 20.16 -5.84 -25.13
CA PHE A 304 19.88 -4.74 -24.21
C PHE A 304 21.16 -4.11 -23.68
N ASP A 305 21.36 -2.82 -23.93
CA ASP A 305 22.46 -2.02 -23.39
C ASP A 305 21.94 -1.02 -22.35
N GLU A 306 22.48 -1.10 -21.12
CA GLU A 306 22.08 -0.24 -20.01
C GLU A 306 22.49 1.23 -20.20
N ALA A 307 23.63 1.50 -20.82
CA ALA A 307 24.13 2.85 -21.05
C ALA A 307 23.26 3.58 -22.08
N ILE A 308 22.94 2.89 -23.18
CA ILE A 308 22.05 3.44 -24.23
C ILE A 308 20.65 3.70 -23.66
N PHE A 309 20.15 2.81 -22.79
CA PHE A 309 18.87 3.00 -22.13
C PHE A 309 18.85 4.28 -21.26
N LEU A 310 19.88 4.49 -20.43
CA LEU A 310 19.95 5.65 -19.54
C LEU A 310 20.10 6.97 -20.30
N GLU A 311 20.77 6.96 -21.46
CA GLU A 311 20.95 8.12 -22.34
C GLU A 311 19.66 8.48 -23.11
N LYS A 312 18.98 7.47 -23.68
CA LYS A 312 17.85 7.68 -24.59
C LYS A 312 16.49 7.73 -23.89
N VAL A 313 16.33 7.12 -22.72
CA VAL A 313 15.04 7.02 -22.01
C VAL A 313 15.03 7.89 -20.75
N ASN A 314 14.14 8.89 -20.73
CA ASN A 314 13.93 9.73 -19.56
C ASN A 314 13.20 8.97 -18.45
N HIS A 315 11.99 8.46 -18.73
CA HIS A 315 11.21 7.63 -17.82
C HIS A 315 10.20 6.76 -18.59
N ILE A 316 9.60 5.79 -17.90
CA ILE A 316 8.60 4.88 -18.45
C ILE A 316 7.34 4.99 -17.59
N ASP A 317 6.22 5.37 -18.18
CA ASP A 317 4.93 5.41 -17.52
C ASP A 317 4.13 4.13 -17.79
N VAL A 318 3.59 3.54 -16.73
CA VAL A 318 2.69 2.37 -16.83
C VAL A 318 1.25 2.87 -16.81
N SER A 319 0.76 3.30 -17.97
CA SER A 319 -0.59 3.86 -18.14
C SER A 319 -1.66 2.80 -17.92
N GLU A 320 -1.58 1.67 -18.60
CA GLU A 320 -2.53 0.58 -18.42
C GLU A 320 -1.86 -0.72 -17.97
N ARG A 321 -2.68 -1.70 -17.56
CA ARG A 321 -2.15 -2.98 -17.14
C ARG A 321 -1.47 -3.65 -18.33
N TYR A 322 -0.14 -3.75 -18.25
CA TYR A 322 0.74 -4.30 -19.29
C TYR A 322 1.00 -3.36 -20.47
N THR A 323 0.76 -2.06 -20.34
CA THR A 323 1.10 -1.08 -21.38
C THR A 323 2.16 -0.13 -20.82
N LEU A 324 3.24 0.06 -21.58
CA LEU A 324 4.39 0.89 -21.22
C LEU A 324 4.50 2.06 -22.19
N GLU A 325 4.53 3.27 -21.65
CA GLU A 325 4.76 4.51 -22.38
C GLU A 325 6.19 4.98 -22.09
N PHE A 326 7.05 4.91 -23.10
CA PHE A 326 8.44 5.32 -23.03
C PHE A 326 8.55 6.80 -23.38
N HIS A 327 8.99 7.62 -22.42
CA HIS A 327 9.31 9.01 -22.64
C HIS A 327 10.81 9.13 -22.93
N MET A 328 11.14 9.40 -24.18
CA MET A 328 12.51 9.50 -24.67
C MET A 328 13.10 10.88 -24.32
N THR A 329 14.43 10.98 -24.28
CA THR A 329 15.13 12.25 -24.01
C THR A 329 14.99 13.27 -25.16
N ASP A 330 14.69 12.81 -26.37
CA ASP A 330 14.36 13.63 -27.54
C ASP A 330 12.90 14.15 -27.55
N GLY A 331 12.12 13.85 -26.51
CA GLY A 331 10.72 14.27 -26.35
C GLY A 331 9.70 13.37 -27.04
N ARG A 332 10.12 12.29 -27.73
CA ARG A 332 9.19 11.31 -28.32
C ARG A 332 8.57 10.42 -27.26
N VAL A 333 7.33 10.00 -27.50
CA VAL A 333 6.61 9.04 -26.66
C VAL A 333 6.31 7.79 -27.47
N ILE A 334 6.76 6.62 -27.00
CA ILE A 334 6.57 5.33 -27.66
C ILE A 334 5.74 4.43 -26.75
N THR A 335 4.58 3.97 -27.21
CA THR A 335 3.71 3.06 -26.45
C THR A 335 3.91 1.63 -26.92
N LYS A 336 4.17 0.71 -25.99
CA LYS A 336 4.33 -0.73 -26.27
C LYS A 336 3.65 -1.59 -25.22
N ASP A 337 3.10 -2.71 -25.68
CA ASP A 337 2.53 -3.72 -24.80
C ASP A 337 3.62 -4.64 -24.21
N CYS A 338 3.53 -4.87 -22.91
CA CYS A 338 4.37 -5.75 -22.11
C CYS A 338 3.52 -6.80 -21.37
N PRO A 339 2.85 -7.73 -22.08
CA PRO A 339 1.99 -8.74 -21.47
C PRO A 339 2.78 -9.64 -20.53
N ASN A 340 2.15 -10.08 -19.44
CA ASN A 340 2.75 -11.06 -18.52
C ASN A 340 2.66 -12.48 -19.10
N THR A 341 3.63 -12.84 -19.93
CA THR A 341 3.73 -14.16 -20.57
C THR A 341 4.31 -15.23 -19.64
N GLY A 342 4.68 -14.91 -18.40
CA GLY A 342 5.43 -15.81 -17.52
C GLY A 342 4.77 -17.17 -17.25
N HIS A 343 3.43 -17.27 -17.25
CA HIS A 343 2.73 -18.56 -17.15
C HIS A 343 2.72 -19.35 -18.46
N ARG A 344 2.72 -18.70 -19.63
CA ARG A 344 2.82 -19.38 -20.93
C ARG A 344 4.26 -19.83 -21.19
N ASP A 345 5.22 -18.95 -20.89
CA ASP A 345 6.65 -19.15 -21.12
C ASP A 345 7.24 -20.26 -20.23
N CYS A 346 6.64 -20.53 -19.06
CA CYS A 346 7.11 -21.62 -18.19
C CYS A 346 6.72 -23.02 -18.67
N TRP A 347 5.82 -23.14 -19.67
CA TRP A 347 5.44 -24.41 -20.30
C TRP A 347 6.35 -24.74 -21.48
N THR A 348 7.64 -24.91 -21.22
CA THR A 348 8.59 -25.43 -22.22
C THR A 348 8.28 -26.89 -22.57
N PRO A 349 8.73 -27.42 -23.72
CA PRO A 349 8.57 -28.83 -24.08
C PRO A 349 9.06 -29.78 -22.98
N GLU A 350 10.18 -29.46 -22.34
CA GLU A 350 10.79 -30.25 -21.27
C GLU A 350 9.91 -30.23 -20.01
N ARG A 351 9.40 -29.05 -19.61
CA ARG A 351 8.49 -28.90 -18.46
C ARG A 351 7.17 -29.64 -18.69
N ARG A 352 6.64 -29.61 -19.93
CA ARG A 352 5.45 -30.37 -20.32
C ARG A 352 5.70 -31.88 -20.22
N ALA A 353 6.85 -32.35 -20.70
CA ALA A 353 7.25 -33.75 -20.63
C ALA A 353 7.44 -34.21 -19.17
N GLU A 354 8.10 -33.42 -18.34
CA GLU A 354 8.30 -33.68 -16.90
C GLU A 354 6.97 -33.76 -16.14
N VAL A 355 6.09 -32.77 -16.33
CA VAL A 355 4.75 -32.76 -15.71
C VAL A 355 3.91 -33.95 -16.21
N SER A 356 4.01 -34.29 -17.50
CA SER A 356 3.35 -35.46 -18.08
C SER A 356 3.87 -36.77 -17.47
N ALA A 357 5.17 -36.93 -17.31
CA ALA A 357 5.81 -38.09 -16.68
C ALA A 357 5.41 -38.21 -15.19
N LYS A 358 5.38 -37.09 -14.47
CA LYS A 358 4.93 -37.04 -13.07
C LYS A 358 3.47 -37.42 -12.91
N ARG A 359 2.59 -36.95 -13.81
CA ARG A 359 1.16 -37.32 -13.86
C ARG A 359 0.96 -38.80 -14.19
N ARG A 360 1.80 -39.38 -15.05
CA ARG A 360 1.81 -40.82 -15.38
C ARG A 360 2.29 -41.68 -14.21
N LYS A 361 3.31 -41.24 -13.46
CA LYS A 361 3.92 -42.00 -12.35
C LYS A 361 3.09 -42.00 -11.07
N ASN A 362 2.48 -40.86 -10.72
CA ASN A 362 1.88 -40.67 -9.39
C ASN A 362 0.34 -40.77 -9.39
N GLY A 363 -0.28 -41.03 -10.55
CA GLY A 363 -1.70 -40.77 -10.75
C GLY A 363 -2.03 -39.27 -10.59
N THR A 364 -3.15 -38.83 -11.14
CA THR A 364 -3.66 -37.48 -10.89
C THR A 364 -4.11 -37.37 -9.43
N ASN A 365 -3.29 -36.80 -8.55
CA ASN A 365 -3.65 -36.56 -7.15
C ASN A 365 -4.70 -35.42 -7.01
N PRO A 366 -5.46 -35.30 -5.90
CA PRO A 366 -6.79 -35.90 -5.77
C PRO A 366 -7.82 -34.91 -5.20
N ILE A 367 -8.90 -34.65 -5.92
CA ILE A 367 -10.15 -34.27 -5.27
C ILE A 367 -11.16 -35.31 -5.73
N GLY A 368 -11.53 -36.23 -4.83
CA GLY A 368 -12.48 -37.31 -5.10
C GLY A 368 -11.88 -38.65 -5.58
N ALA A 369 -10.55 -38.82 -5.58
CA ALA A 369 -9.93 -40.09 -6.00
C ALA A 369 -10.38 -41.27 -5.12
N SER A 370 -10.89 -42.34 -5.74
CA SER A 370 -11.15 -43.62 -5.08
C SER A 370 -10.25 -44.74 -5.62
N CYS A 371 -10.36 -45.94 -5.05
CA CYS A 371 -9.60 -47.12 -5.47
C CYS A 371 -9.77 -47.47 -6.96
N PHE A 372 -10.88 -47.06 -7.58
CA PHE A 372 -11.16 -47.24 -9.01
C PHE A 372 -10.39 -46.28 -9.95
N THR A 373 -9.82 -45.20 -9.41
CA THR A 373 -9.12 -44.18 -10.21
C THR A 373 -7.95 -44.79 -10.98
N GLY A 374 -8.01 -44.71 -12.31
CA GLY A 374 -6.97 -45.25 -13.20
C GLY A 374 -6.99 -46.78 -13.36
N ARG A 375 -7.96 -47.48 -12.75
CA ARG A 375 -8.13 -48.94 -12.90
C ARG A 375 -9.24 -49.32 -13.86
N ILE A 376 -10.22 -48.45 -14.11
CA ILE A 376 -11.29 -48.69 -15.07
C ILE A 376 -10.86 -48.22 -16.47
N LYS A 377 -10.81 -49.14 -17.43
CA LYS A 377 -10.42 -48.90 -18.82
C LYS A 377 -11.56 -49.23 -19.78
N CYS A 378 -11.74 -48.39 -20.78
CA CYS A 378 -12.65 -48.66 -21.89
C CYS A 378 -11.91 -49.46 -22.97
N VAL A 379 -12.42 -50.64 -23.33
CA VAL A 379 -11.79 -51.44 -24.39
C VAL A 379 -12.06 -50.85 -25.77
N SER A 380 -13.21 -50.19 -25.99
CA SER A 380 -13.57 -49.64 -27.30
C SER A 380 -12.72 -48.43 -27.73
N CYS A 381 -12.24 -47.61 -26.80
CA CYS A 381 -11.43 -46.41 -27.11
C CYS A 381 -10.08 -46.34 -26.39
N GLY A 382 -9.75 -47.32 -25.54
CA GLY A 382 -8.49 -47.37 -24.76
C GLY A 382 -8.36 -46.32 -23.66
N CYS A 383 -9.34 -45.42 -23.51
CA CYS A 383 -9.31 -44.36 -22.51
C CYS A 383 -9.64 -44.87 -21.10
N ASN A 384 -9.08 -44.20 -20.09
CA ASN A 384 -9.46 -44.41 -18.69
C ASN A 384 -10.80 -43.72 -18.38
N PHE A 385 -11.57 -44.29 -17.46
CA PHE A 385 -12.75 -43.61 -16.94
C PHE A 385 -12.36 -42.52 -15.93
N ARG A 386 -13.15 -41.44 -15.92
CA ARG A 386 -13.03 -40.31 -14.99
C ARG A 386 -14.23 -40.27 -14.07
N LYS A 387 -13.98 -39.95 -12.80
CA LYS A 387 -15.01 -39.75 -11.78
C LYS A 387 -15.66 -38.37 -11.94
N ALA A 388 -16.98 -38.33 -11.88
CA ALA A 388 -17.80 -37.14 -11.81
C ALA A 388 -18.79 -37.29 -10.65
N THR A 389 -18.73 -36.37 -9.68
CA THR A 389 -19.64 -36.37 -8.53
C THR A 389 -20.75 -35.35 -8.73
N ARG A 390 -21.98 -35.77 -8.49
CA ARG A 390 -23.18 -34.93 -8.54
C ARG A 390 -23.77 -34.80 -7.14
N ASN A 391 -24.09 -33.57 -6.74
CA ASN A 391 -24.86 -33.32 -5.53
C ASN A 391 -26.36 -33.54 -5.83
N CYS A 392 -27.01 -34.37 -5.03
CA CYS A 392 -28.44 -34.58 -5.05
C CYS A 392 -29.15 -33.48 -4.23
N LYS A 393 -30.45 -33.28 -4.49
CA LYS A 393 -31.25 -32.23 -3.84
C LYS A 393 -31.50 -32.49 -2.34
N ASP A 394 -31.34 -33.73 -1.91
CA ASP A 394 -31.40 -34.18 -0.51
C ASP A 394 -30.07 -33.97 0.25
N GLY A 395 -29.04 -33.42 -0.41
CA GLY A 395 -27.71 -33.22 0.17
C GLY A 395 -26.78 -34.42 0.03
N SER A 396 -27.26 -35.57 -0.46
CA SER A 396 -26.41 -36.74 -0.74
C SER A 396 -25.53 -36.49 -1.97
N LYS A 397 -24.43 -37.24 -2.07
CA LYS A 397 -23.49 -37.17 -3.20
C LYS A 397 -23.48 -38.50 -3.92
N VAL A 398 -23.74 -38.47 -5.23
CA VAL A 398 -23.66 -39.66 -6.08
C VAL A 398 -22.52 -39.48 -7.07
N SER A 399 -21.62 -40.46 -7.11
CA SER A 399 -20.46 -40.47 -7.99
C SER A 399 -20.68 -41.40 -9.17
N HIS A 400 -20.26 -40.96 -10.34
CA HIS A 400 -20.33 -41.71 -11.58
C HIS A 400 -18.96 -41.75 -12.26
N TRP A 401 -18.64 -42.87 -12.90
CA TRP A 401 -17.50 -43.04 -13.78
C TRP A 401 -17.96 -42.94 -15.22
N ARG A 402 -17.29 -42.10 -16.01
CA ARG A 402 -17.56 -41.92 -17.44
C ARG A 402 -16.28 -42.08 -18.23
N CYS A 403 -16.39 -42.60 -19.45
CA CYS A 403 -15.26 -42.64 -20.37
C CYS A 403 -14.73 -41.21 -20.60
N ALA A 404 -13.40 -41.05 -20.67
CA ALA A 404 -12.77 -39.76 -20.90
C ALA A 404 -12.91 -39.24 -22.34
N GLU A 405 -13.28 -40.11 -23.28
CA GLU A 405 -13.56 -39.73 -24.66
C GLU A 405 -14.96 -39.11 -24.75
N HIS A 406 -15.04 -37.88 -25.26
CA HIS A 406 -16.27 -37.09 -25.29
C HIS A 406 -17.03 -37.21 -26.61
N ASN A 407 -16.38 -37.70 -27.69
CA ASN A 407 -16.99 -37.81 -29.01
C ASN A 407 -16.96 -39.27 -29.50
N GLY A 408 -18.10 -39.97 -29.43
CA GLY A 408 -18.32 -41.24 -30.14
C GLY A 408 -18.07 -42.54 -29.34
N CYS A 409 -17.86 -42.47 -28.03
CA CYS A 409 -17.75 -43.67 -27.19
C CYS A 409 -19.09 -43.98 -26.48
N ASP A 410 -19.68 -45.13 -26.82
CA ASP A 410 -20.97 -45.59 -26.27
C ASP A 410 -20.85 -46.32 -24.92
N ALA A 411 -19.71 -46.16 -24.24
CA ALA A 411 -19.49 -46.81 -22.96
C ALA A 411 -20.47 -46.28 -21.88
N PRO A 412 -21.00 -47.15 -21.01
CA PRO A 412 -22.02 -46.78 -20.05
C PRO A 412 -21.45 -45.90 -18.95
N SER A 413 -22.29 -45.06 -18.33
CA SER A 413 -21.92 -44.35 -17.11
C SER A 413 -22.07 -45.30 -15.92
N LEU A 414 -20.97 -45.67 -15.28
CA LEU A 414 -20.98 -46.58 -14.14
C LEU A 414 -21.21 -45.79 -12.84
N ARG A 415 -22.20 -46.16 -12.03
CA ARG A 415 -22.40 -45.54 -10.71
C ARG A 415 -21.46 -46.20 -9.68
N GLU A 416 -20.79 -45.40 -8.85
CA GLU A 416 -19.72 -45.90 -7.97
C GLU A 416 -20.25 -46.89 -6.90
N ASP A 417 -21.41 -46.65 -6.32
CA ASP A 417 -22.09 -47.55 -5.36
C ASP A 417 -22.38 -48.96 -5.94
N LEU A 418 -22.91 -49.03 -7.15
CA LEU A 418 -23.19 -50.29 -7.83
C LEU A 418 -21.90 -51.00 -8.26
N LEU A 419 -20.88 -50.22 -8.63
CA LEU A 419 -19.57 -50.76 -8.95
C LEU A 419 -18.87 -51.34 -7.71
N GLU A 420 -19.04 -50.72 -6.55
CA GLU A 420 -18.55 -51.22 -5.26
C GLU A 420 -19.24 -52.54 -4.88
N GLN A 421 -20.57 -52.64 -5.06
CA GLN A 421 -21.32 -53.89 -4.84
C GLN A 421 -20.81 -55.03 -5.73
N MET A 422 -20.68 -54.79 -7.03
CA MET A 422 -20.14 -55.79 -7.96
C MET A 422 -18.70 -56.19 -7.61
N ALA A 423 -17.87 -55.22 -7.20
CA ALA A 423 -16.50 -55.50 -6.80
C ALA A 423 -16.43 -56.33 -5.52
N ALA A 424 -17.33 -56.13 -4.55
CA ALA A 424 -17.45 -56.95 -3.35
C ALA A 424 -17.84 -58.40 -3.70
N GLU A 425 -18.83 -58.59 -4.58
CA GLU A 425 -19.25 -59.92 -5.06
C GLU A 425 -18.13 -60.65 -5.81
N VAL A 426 -17.35 -59.95 -6.65
CA VAL A 426 -16.22 -60.52 -7.38
C VAL A 426 -15.09 -60.92 -6.42
N LEU A 427 -14.89 -60.17 -5.33
CA LEU A 427 -13.91 -60.47 -4.30
C LEU A 427 -14.40 -61.50 -3.26
N GLY A 428 -15.67 -61.89 -3.29
CA GLY A 428 -16.28 -62.79 -2.30
C GLY A 428 -16.40 -62.17 -0.90
N LEU A 429 -16.60 -60.84 -0.83
CA LEU A 429 -16.74 -60.09 0.42
C LEU A 429 -18.21 -59.72 0.67
N ASP A 430 -18.65 -59.76 1.93
CA ASP A 430 -20.00 -59.33 2.33
C ASP A 430 -20.23 -57.81 2.14
N ALA A 431 -19.15 -57.02 2.14
CA ALA A 431 -19.17 -55.59 1.88
C ALA A 431 -17.89 -55.16 1.14
N PHE A 432 -17.98 -54.08 0.36
CA PHE A 432 -16.85 -53.58 -0.39
C PHE A 432 -15.72 -53.06 0.51
N ASP A 433 -14.51 -53.59 0.32
CA ASP A 433 -13.29 -53.09 0.97
C ASP A 433 -12.31 -52.52 -0.07
N ALA A 434 -12.04 -51.22 0.03
CA ALA A 434 -11.17 -50.51 -0.89
C ALA A 434 -9.68 -50.90 -0.79
N ALA A 435 -9.21 -51.43 0.35
CA ALA A 435 -7.85 -51.92 0.52
C ALA A 435 -7.69 -53.27 -0.17
N VAL A 436 -8.62 -54.21 0.09
CA VAL A 436 -8.63 -55.54 -0.55
C VAL A 436 -8.76 -55.41 -2.07
N PHE A 437 -9.61 -54.51 -2.55
CA PHE A 437 -9.73 -54.22 -3.98
C PHE A 437 -8.41 -53.76 -4.61
N ARG A 438 -7.66 -52.87 -3.94
CA ARG A 438 -6.35 -52.39 -4.45
C ARG A 438 -5.30 -53.48 -4.44
N GLU A 439 -5.39 -54.43 -3.50
CA GLU A 439 -4.46 -55.52 -3.36
C GLU A 439 -4.69 -56.58 -4.44
N GLN A 440 -5.93 -57.02 -4.63
CA GLN A 440 -6.28 -58.18 -5.47
C GLN A 440 -6.63 -57.82 -6.92
N ILE A 441 -7.23 -56.67 -7.20
CA ILE A 441 -7.63 -56.27 -8.56
C ILE A 441 -6.56 -55.40 -9.22
N ASP A 442 -6.11 -55.81 -10.41
CA ASP A 442 -5.23 -55.02 -11.27
C ASP A 442 -6.00 -53.93 -12.00
N ARG A 443 -7.03 -54.33 -12.77
CA ARG A 443 -7.85 -53.43 -13.58
C ARG A 443 -9.25 -53.96 -13.85
N VAL A 444 -10.15 -53.06 -14.24
CA VAL A 444 -11.51 -53.35 -14.68
C VAL A 444 -11.66 -52.88 -16.11
N GLU A 445 -12.03 -53.77 -17.01
CA GLU A 445 -12.24 -53.47 -18.43
C GLU A 445 -13.74 -53.41 -18.73
N VAL A 446 -14.16 -52.32 -19.37
CA VAL A 446 -15.52 -52.14 -19.88
C VAL A 446 -15.53 -52.63 -21.32
N LEU A 447 -16.09 -53.83 -21.52
CA LEU A 447 -16.09 -54.53 -22.80
C LEU A 447 -17.23 -54.05 -23.70
N SER A 448 -18.41 -53.83 -23.13
CA SER A 448 -19.63 -53.42 -23.85
C SER A 448 -20.48 -52.44 -23.00
N SER A 449 -21.68 -52.09 -23.48
CA SER A 449 -22.66 -51.31 -22.70
C SER A 449 -23.15 -52.01 -21.44
N SER A 450 -22.97 -53.33 -21.35
CA SER A 450 -23.50 -54.19 -20.29
C SER A 450 -22.45 -55.14 -19.70
N ASP A 451 -21.20 -55.17 -20.15
CA ASP A 451 -20.22 -56.16 -19.67
C ASP A 451 -18.98 -55.50 -19.07
N LEU A 452 -18.68 -55.90 -17.83
CA LEU A 452 -17.47 -55.54 -17.09
C LEU A 452 -16.63 -56.78 -16.82
N CYS A 453 -15.33 -56.70 -17.06
CA CYS A 453 -14.37 -57.76 -16.74
C CYS A 453 -13.36 -57.26 -15.70
N PHE A 454 -13.25 -57.97 -14.59
CA PHE A 454 -12.30 -57.70 -13.51
C PHE A 454 -11.08 -58.61 -13.67
N TYR A 455 -9.90 -57.99 -13.80
CA TYR A 455 -8.61 -58.69 -13.88
C TYR A 455 -7.94 -58.65 -12.51
N PHE A 456 -7.66 -59.82 -11.97
CA PHE A 456 -6.93 -59.99 -10.72
C PHE A 456 -5.43 -59.95 -10.96
N LYS A 457 -4.65 -59.52 -9.96
CA LYS A 457 -3.18 -59.50 -10.04
C LYS A 457 -2.54 -60.88 -10.10
N ASP A 458 -3.27 -61.92 -9.69
CA ASP A 458 -2.85 -63.32 -9.78
C ASP A 458 -3.17 -63.95 -11.16
N GLY A 459 -3.72 -63.17 -12.09
CA GLY A 459 -4.05 -63.60 -13.46
C GLY A 459 -5.47 -64.16 -13.63
N ARG A 460 -6.29 -64.26 -12.57
CA ARG A 460 -7.70 -64.63 -12.69
C ARG A 460 -8.53 -63.51 -13.32
N THR A 461 -9.63 -63.88 -13.99
CA THR A 461 -10.58 -62.92 -14.58
C THR A 461 -12.01 -63.26 -14.19
N ALA A 462 -12.81 -62.25 -13.86
CA ALA A 462 -14.23 -62.42 -13.55
C ALA A 462 -15.08 -61.42 -14.35
N SER A 463 -16.02 -61.94 -15.14
CA SER A 463 -16.97 -61.12 -15.89
C SER A 463 -18.29 -60.94 -15.12
N ARG A 464 -18.87 -59.75 -15.20
CA ARG A 464 -20.16 -59.39 -14.62
C ARG A 464 -20.98 -58.55 -15.60
N GLU A 465 -22.28 -58.79 -15.60
CA GLU A 465 -23.24 -57.99 -16.35
C GLU A 465 -23.58 -56.72 -15.56
N TRP A 466 -23.37 -55.57 -16.18
CA TRP A 466 -23.73 -54.25 -15.68
C TRP A 466 -25.16 -53.91 -16.07
N VAL A 467 -26.04 -53.83 -15.07
CA VAL A 467 -27.43 -53.38 -15.23
C VAL A 467 -27.54 -51.93 -14.75
N PRO A 468 -27.80 -50.94 -15.63
CA PRO A 468 -28.02 -49.57 -15.22
C PRO A 468 -29.30 -49.45 -14.37
N PRO A 469 -29.30 -48.61 -13.31
CA PRO A 469 -30.49 -48.44 -12.47
C PRO A 469 -31.63 -47.80 -13.27
N GLU A 470 -32.87 -48.27 -13.06
CA GLU A 470 -34.07 -47.68 -13.67
C GLU A 470 -34.19 -46.19 -13.32
N ARG A 471 -34.50 -45.37 -14.32
CA ARG A 471 -34.73 -43.94 -14.12
C ARG A 471 -36.12 -43.73 -13.52
N VAL A 472 -36.23 -43.84 -12.20
CA VAL A 472 -37.45 -43.47 -11.49
C VAL A 472 -37.56 -41.95 -11.46
N GLY A 473 -38.31 -41.38 -12.40
CA GLY A 473 -38.67 -39.97 -12.36
C GLY A 473 -39.58 -39.72 -11.17
N ARG A 474 -39.26 -38.73 -10.32
CA ARG A 474 -40.15 -38.36 -9.20
C ARG A 474 -41.49 -37.87 -9.77
N PRO A 475 -42.63 -38.48 -9.39
CA PRO A 475 -43.93 -37.96 -9.77
C PRO A 475 -44.06 -36.53 -9.26
N TRP A 476 -44.52 -35.62 -10.12
CA TRP A 476 -44.73 -34.23 -9.72
C TRP A 476 -45.82 -34.14 -8.67
N THR A 477 -45.54 -33.43 -7.57
CA THR A 477 -46.56 -33.14 -6.55
C THR A 477 -47.62 -32.21 -7.12
N GLU A 478 -48.81 -32.21 -6.53
CA GLU A 478 -49.93 -31.42 -7.02
C GLU A 478 -49.64 -29.92 -6.97
N GLU A 479 -48.97 -29.43 -5.92
CA GLU A 479 -48.44 -28.07 -5.82
C GLU A 479 -47.42 -27.71 -6.92
N GLN A 480 -46.54 -28.64 -7.31
CA GLN A 480 -45.59 -28.40 -8.39
C GLN A 480 -46.29 -28.31 -9.74
N ARG A 481 -47.36 -29.10 -9.94
CA ARG A 481 -48.21 -29.03 -11.13
C ARG A 481 -48.97 -27.70 -11.19
N THR A 482 -49.51 -27.19 -10.08
CA THR A 482 -50.17 -25.88 -10.03
C THR A 482 -49.19 -24.75 -10.26
N LYS A 483 -48.02 -24.72 -9.60
CA LYS A 483 -46.98 -23.72 -9.86
C LYS A 483 -46.53 -23.68 -11.31
N PHE A 484 -46.39 -24.83 -11.95
CA PHE A 484 -46.04 -24.89 -13.36
C PHE A 484 -47.17 -24.39 -14.26
N LYS A 485 -48.42 -24.76 -13.99
CA LYS A 485 -49.60 -24.20 -14.67
C LYS A 485 -49.67 -22.68 -14.53
N GLU A 486 -49.39 -22.13 -13.35
CA GLU A 486 -49.33 -20.69 -13.10
C GLU A 486 -48.14 -20.03 -13.82
N SER A 487 -46.98 -20.67 -13.85
CA SER A 487 -45.81 -20.16 -14.59
C SER A 487 -46.08 -20.08 -16.09
N ILE A 488 -46.84 -21.03 -16.65
CA ILE A 488 -47.28 -21.00 -18.05
C ILE A 488 -48.27 -19.85 -18.25
N LYS A 489 -49.25 -19.66 -17.35
CA LYS A 489 -50.19 -18.52 -17.43
C LYS A 489 -49.46 -17.17 -17.34
N GLY A 490 -48.46 -17.03 -16.48
CA GLY A 490 -47.65 -15.82 -16.34
C GLY A 490 -46.68 -15.59 -17.50
N ALA A 491 -46.21 -16.66 -18.17
CA ALA A 491 -45.35 -16.56 -19.34
C ALA A 491 -46.12 -16.22 -20.63
N TYR A 492 -47.43 -16.53 -20.68
CA TYR A 492 -48.30 -16.39 -21.85
C TYR A 492 -49.34 -15.26 -21.67
N THR A 493 -48.87 -14.07 -21.29
CA THR A 493 -49.71 -12.86 -21.20
C THR A 493 -50.18 -12.41 -22.58
N SER A 494 -51.32 -11.71 -22.65
CA SER A 494 -51.89 -11.15 -23.88
C SER A 494 -50.89 -10.28 -24.65
N GLU A 495 -50.11 -9.47 -23.93
CA GLU A 495 -49.03 -8.63 -24.46
C GLU A 495 -47.96 -9.45 -25.18
N ARG A 496 -47.44 -10.50 -24.52
CA ARG A 496 -46.42 -11.40 -25.10
C ARG A 496 -46.97 -12.18 -26.28
N ARG A 497 -48.24 -12.57 -26.24
CA ARG A 497 -48.94 -13.24 -27.34
C ARG A 497 -49.05 -12.32 -28.56
N ARG A 498 -49.30 -11.03 -28.34
CA ARG A 498 -49.32 -9.99 -29.38
C ARG A 498 -47.93 -9.77 -29.96
N GLN A 499 -46.91 -9.59 -29.13
CA GLN A 499 -45.51 -9.46 -29.56
C GLN A 499 -45.02 -10.68 -30.35
N MET A 500 -45.33 -11.90 -29.89
CA MET A 500 -44.97 -13.13 -30.59
C MET A 500 -45.72 -13.26 -31.93
N SER A 501 -46.98 -12.81 -31.99
CA SER A 501 -47.76 -12.73 -33.23
C SER A 501 -47.16 -11.73 -34.23
N GLU A 502 -46.75 -10.54 -33.77
CA GLU A 502 -46.07 -9.55 -34.62
C GLU A 502 -44.71 -10.03 -35.10
N HIS A 503 -43.91 -10.62 -34.22
CA HIS A 503 -42.64 -11.25 -34.58
C HIS A 503 -42.81 -12.37 -35.61
N MET A 504 -43.85 -13.22 -35.47
CA MET A 504 -44.16 -14.25 -36.47
C MET A 504 -44.69 -13.66 -37.79
N LYS A 505 -45.44 -12.54 -37.76
CA LYS A 505 -45.83 -11.81 -38.99
C LYS A 505 -44.61 -11.22 -39.69
N GLN A 506 -43.66 -10.68 -38.94
CA GLN A 506 -42.42 -10.13 -39.45
C GLN A 506 -41.53 -11.21 -40.07
N LEU A 507 -41.32 -12.33 -39.36
CA LEU A 507 -40.60 -13.51 -39.89
C LEU A 507 -41.25 -14.07 -41.17
N ARG A 508 -42.59 -14.06 -41.25
CA ARG A 508 -43.32 -14.45 -42.48
C ARG A 508 -43.13 -13.45 -43.62
N LYS A 509 -43.06 -12.16 -43.32
CA LYS A 509 -42.79 -11.09 -44.30
C LYS A 509 -41.36 -11.16 -44.83
N GLU A 510 -40.39 -11.48 -43.96
CA GLU A 510 -38.97 -11.63 -44.30
C GLU A 510 -38.67 -12.89 -45.12
N ARG A 511 -39.34 -14.01 -44.82
CA ARG A 511 -39.10 -15.29 -45.52
C ARG A 511 -40.00 -15.52 -46.75
N GLY A 512 -41.02 -14.68 -46.97
CA GLY A 512 -41.91 -14.74 -48.14
C GLY A 512 -42.52 -16.13 -48.41
N ASP A 513 -42.78 -16.45 -49.68
CA ASP A 513 -43.42 -17.70 -50.13
C ASP A 513 -42.62 -18.98 -49.82
N LYS A 514 -41.36 -18.87 -49.38
CA LYS A 514 -40.54 -20.02 -48.98
C LYS A 514 -40.89 -20.56 -47.59
N TRP A 515 -41.68 -19.86 -46.78
CA TRP A 515 -41.98 -20.28 -45.40
C TRP A 515 -42.71 -21.63 -45.27
N ARG A 516 -43.47 -22.07 -46.29
CA ARG A 516 -44.28 -23.31 -46.23
C ARG A 516 -43.65 -24.52 -46.93
N ARG A 517 -42.44 -24.43 -47.49
CA ARG A 517 -41.88 -25.49 -48.36
C ARG A 517 -40.78 -26.38 -47.77
N GLU A 518 -40.50 -26.29 -46.48
CA GLU A 518 -39.63 -27.27 -45.83
C GLU A 518 -40.46 -28.05 -44.81
N LYS A 519 -40.79 -29.29 -45.18
CA LYS A 519 -41.23 -30.33 -44.28
C LYS A 519 -40.30 -31.52 -44.44
#